data_AF-A0A486RCY3-F1
#
_entry.id   AF-A0A486RCY3-F1
#
_cell.length_a   1.000
_cell.length_b   1.000
_cell.length_c   1.000
_cell.angle_alpha   90.00
_cell.angle_beta   90.00
_cell.angle_gamma   90.00
#
_symmetry.space_group_name_H-M   'P 1'
#
loop_
_entity.id
_entity.type
_entity.pdbx_description
1 polymer ?
#
loop_
_entity_poly.entity_id
_entity_poly.type
_entity_poly.pdbx_seq_one_letter_code
_entity_poly.pdbx_strand_id
1 'polypeptide(L)'
;MDVLPVVAMSTILVVRPRQQRLEWQIDERQGEIYNSGNTFFRVIVHQGCAGSDERARQLYLLPGERYRDAALAGKNRKFVVANQRYFPLGKACPDSIH
;
A
#
# COMPACT_ATOMS: atom_id res chain seq x y z
N MET A 1 -17.83 42.86 7.35
CA MET A 1 -18.13 41.79 6.38
C MET A 1 -17.49 40.54 6.92
N ASP A 2 -18.27 39.72 7.62
CA ASP A 2 -17.79 38.45 8.18
C ASP A 2 -17.76 37.38 7.08
N VAL A 3 -16.59 36.79 6.87
CA VAL A 3 -16.40 35.67 5.93
C VAL A 3 -16.63 34.38 6.71
N LEU A 4 -17.73 33.70 6.42
CA LEU A 4 -18.02 32.38 7.02
C LEU A 4 -17.45 31.27 6.13
N PRO A 5 -16.59 30.38 6.66
CA PRO A 5 -16.01 29.30 5.87
C PRO A 5 -17.09 28.24 5.58
N VAL A 6 -17.17 27.82 4.31
CA VAL A 6 -17.98 26.67 3.88
C VAL A 6 -17.05 25.47 3.72
N VAL A 7 -17.32 24.39 4.45
CA VAL A 7 -16.57 23.13 4.35
C VAL A 7 -17.40 22.13 3.55
N ALA A 8 -16.85 21.62 2.45
CA ALA A 8 -17.43 20.53 1.67
C ALA A 8 -16.58 19.26 1.85
N MET A 9 -17.22 18.15 2.19
CA MET A 9 -16.57 16.84 2.33
C MET A 9 -17.00 15.90 1.22
N SER A 10 -16.04 15.21 0.61
CA SER A 10 -16.30 14.14 -0.37
C SER A 10 -15.69 12.85 0.13
N THR A 11 -16.41 11.73 -0.05
CA THR A 11 -15.96 10.41 0.36
C THR A 11 -16.04 9.44 -0.81
N ILE A 12 -15.22 8.38 -0.76
CA ILE A 12 -15.20 7.34 -1.80
C ILE A 12 -15.67 6.04 -1.15
N LEU A 13 -16.69 5.43 -1.75
CA LEU A 13 -17.13 4.07 -1.42
C LEU A 13 -16.67 3.12 -2.52
N VAL A 14 -15.89 2.10 -2.16
CA VAL A 14 -15.41 1.09 -3.11
C VAL A 14 -16.18 -0.21 -2.93
N VAL A 15 -16.82 -0.68 -4.00
CA VAL A 15 -17.47 -1.99 -4.03
C VAL A 15 -16.45 -3.05 -4.47
N ARG A 16 -16.33 -4.14 -3.71
CA ARG A 16 -15.41 -5.24 -4.01
C ARG A 16 -16.12 -6.41 -4.67
N PRO A 17 -15.47 -7.17 -5.59
CA PRO A 17 -16.03 -8.40 -6.12
C PRO A 17 -16.39 -9.39 -5.01
N ARG A 18 -17.47 -10.15 -5.17
CA ARG A 18 -17.86 -11.22 -4.23
C ARG A 18 -16.79 -12.31 -4.16
N GLN A 19 -16.23 -12.67 -5.33
CA GLN A 19 -15.11 -13.60 -5.45
C GLN A 19 -13.81 -12.80 -5.61
N GLN A 20 -13.11 -12.60 -4.50
CA GLN A 20 -11.88 -11.82 -4.47
C GLN A 20 -10.69 -12.69 -4.84
N ARG A 21 -9.88 -12.20 -5.78
CA ARG A 21 -8.55 -12.71 -6.12
C ARG A 21 -7.53 -11.64 -5.73
N LEU A 22 -6.94 -11.84 -4.56
CA LEU A 22 -5.91 -10.96 -4.02
C LEU A 22 -4.53 -11.48 -4.42
N GLU A 23 -3.95 -10.86 -5.43
CA GLU A 23 -2.66 -11.26 -6.00
C GLU A 23 -1.86 -10.02 -6.39
N TRP A 24 -0.55 -10.10 -6.24
CA TRP A 24 0.37 -9.04 -6.61
C TRP A 24 1.71 -9.60 -7.05
N GLN A 25 2.46 -8.80 -7.80
CA GLN A 25 3.84 -9.08 -8.19
C GLN A 25 4.72 -7.92 -7.72
N ILE A 26 5.90 -8.22 -7.21
CA ILE A 26 6.87 -7.22 -6.77
C ILE A 26 8.23 -7.49 -7.42
N ASP A 27 8.78 -6.45 -8.05
CA ASP A 27 10.17 -6.41 -8.49
C ASP A 27 10.94 -5.46 -7.57
N GLU A 28 11.63 -6.01 -6.58
CA GLU A 28 12.45 -5.24 -5.64
C GLU A 28 13.70 -4.63 -6.29
N ARG A 29 14.12 -5.08 -7.48
CA ARG A 29 15.26 -4.47 -8.17
C ARG A 29 14.85 -3.21 -8.90
N GLN A 30 13.69 -3.24 -9.56
CA GLN A 30 13.13 -2.08 -10.27
C GLN A 30 12.33 -1.15 -9.35
N GLY A 31 11.97 -1.62 -8.15
CA GLY A 31 11.11 -0.88 -7.22
C GLY A 31 9.68 -0.78 -7.73
N GLU A 32 9.14 -1.86 -8.29
CA GLU A 32 7.80 -1.89 -8.89
C GLU A 32 6.91 -2.91 -8.19
N ILE A 33 5.66 -2.53 -7.95
CA ILE A 33 4.59 -3.42 -7.54
C ILE A 33 3.43 -3.37 -8.53
N TYR A 34 2.87 -4.52 -8.85
CA TYR A 34 1.77 -4.69 -9.78
C TYR A 34 0.61 -5.44 -9.12
N ASN A 35 -0.61 -4.92 -9.23
CA ASN A 35 -1.82 -5.63 -8.81
C ASN A 35 -2.32 -6.54 -9.95
N SER A 36 -1.99 -7.84 -9.86
CA SER A 36 -2.47 -8.87 -10.80
C SER A 36 -3.83 -9.47 -10.41
N GLY A 37 -4.38 -9.06 -9.26
CA GLY A 37 -5.67 -9.49 -8.73
C GLY A 37 -6.86 -8.78 -9.37
N ASN A 38 -8.04 -8.98 -8.77
CA ASN A 38 -9.29 -8.35 -9.19
C ASN A 38 -9.88 -7.41 -8.13
N THR A 39 -9.18 -7.20 -7.01
CA THR A 39 -9.57 -6.28 -5.93
C THR A 39 -8.44 -5.30 -5.66
N PHE A 40 -8.79 -4.10 -5.18
CA PHE A 40 -7.79 -3.16 -4.70
C PHE A 40 -7.17 -3.63 -3.38
N PHE A 41 -5.97 -3.15 -3.09
CA PHE A 41 -5.32 -3.29 -1.78
C PHE A 41 -4.51 -2.04 -1.45
N ARG A 42 -4.15 -1.88 -0.17
CA ARG A 42 -3.26 -0.79 0.27
C ARG A 42 -1.82 -1.30 0.34
N VAL A 43 -0.86 -0.51 -0.11
CA VAL A 43 0.56 -0.75 0.09
C VAL A 43 1.07 0.21 1.15
N ILE A 44 1.80 -0.30 2.13
CA ILE A 44 2.46 0.49 3.16
C ILE A 44 3.97 0.28 3.02
N VAL A 45 4.73 1.37 2.95
CA VAL A 45 6.19 1.38 2.87
C VAL A 45 6.73 2.18 4.03
N HIS A 46 7.37 1.50 4.99
CA HIS A 46 8.05 2.15 6.11
C HIS A 46 9.43 2.64 5.69
N GLN A 47 9.94 3.65 6.41
CA GLN A 47 11.34 4.07 6.26
C GLN A 47 12.25 3.13 7.06
N GLY A 48 13.02 2.29 6.37
CA GLY A 48 13.86 1.27 6.99
C GLY A 48 13.08 0.12 7.63
N CYS A 49 13.79 -0.76 8.34
CA CYS A 49 13.20 -1.94 8.97
C CYS A 49 12.52 -1.66 10.32
N ALA A 50 13.00 -0.66 11.05
CA ALA A 50 12.46 -0.22 12.34
C ALA A 50 11.56 1.04 12.22
N GLY A 51 11.11 1.37 11.00
CA GLY A 51 10.29 2.55 10.75
C GLY A 51 8.91 2.47 11.42
N SER A 52 8.45 3.60 11.97
CA SER A 52 7.11 3.74 12.52
C SER A 52 6.05 3.89 11.42
N ASP A 53 4.79 3.63 11.78
CA ASP A 53 3.64 3.75 10.89
C ASP A 53 3.33 5.20 10.50
N GLU A 54 3.63 6.16 11.39
CA GLU A 54 3.33 7.58 11.21
C GLU A 54 4.06 8.22 10.02
N ARG A 55 5.27 7.72 9.71
CA ARG A 55 6.08 8.19 8.58
C ARG A 55 6.01 7.26 7.37
N ALA A 56 5.13 6.25 7.43
CA ALA A 56 5.01 5.28 6.35
C ALA A 56 4.25 5.88 5.17
N ARG A 57 4.76 5.64 3.97
CA ARG A 57 4.04 5.98 2.74
C ARG A 57 2.92 4.96 2.53
N GLN A 58 1.73 5.44 2.26
CA GLN A 58 0.56 4.60 1.99
C GLN A 58 -0.04 4.94 0.64
N LEU A 59 -0.38 3.93 -0.16
CA LEU A 59 -1.13 4.10 -1.39
C LEU A 59 -2.11 2.96 -1.59
N TYR A 60 -3.16 3.19 -2.38
CA TYR A 60 -4.06 2.15 -2.84
C TYR A 60 -3.67 1.75 -4.26
N LEU A 61 -3.64 0.45 -4.54
CA LEU A 61 -3.33 -0.10 -5.84
C LEU A 61 -4.56 -0.79 -6.41
N LEU A 62 -5.08 -0.27 -7.52
CA LEU A 62 -6.26 -0.81 -8.19
C LEU A 62 -5.90 -2.03 -9.06
N PRO A 63 -6.87 -2.91 -9.40
CA PRO A 63 -6.63 -4.04 -10.30
C PRO A 63 -6.00 -3.60 -11.63
N GLY A 64 -4.90 -4.23 -12.03
CA GLY A 64 -4.17 -3.90 -13.26
C GLY A 64 -3.21 -2.71 -13.14
N GLU A 65 -3.18 -2.01 -12.00
CA GLU A 65 -2.31 -0.87 -11.78
C GLU A 65 -0.88 -1.30 -11.41
N ARG A 66 0.10 -0.55 -11.91
CA ARG A 66 1.52 -0.66 -11.56
C ARG A 66 1.95 0.61 -10.84
N TYR A 67 2.72 0.43 -9.78
CA TYR A 67 3.31 1.54 -9.05
C TYR A 67 4.81 1.33 -8.91
N ARG A 68 5.58 2.33 -9.32
CA ARG A 68 7.04 2.29 -9.30
C ARG A 68 7.57 3.41 -8.42
N ASP A 69 8.45 3.05 -7.49
CA ASP A 69 9.06 3.99 -6.54
C ASP A 69 10.40 3.47 -6.00
N ALA A 70 11.37 4.35 -5.83
CA ALA A 70 12.67 3.99 -5.26
C ALA A 70 12.56 3.41 -3.84
N ALA A 71 11.55 3.80 -3.07
CA ALA A 71 11.29 3.27 -1.74
C ALA A 71 10.86 1.78 -1.76
N LEU A 72 10.36 1.28 -2.89
CA LEU A 72 10.08 -0.16 -3.07
C LEU A 72 11.35 -0.97 -3.35
N ALA A 73 12.36 -0.35 -3.97
CA ALA A 73 13.65 -0.98 -4.22
C ALA A 73 14.57 -1.01 -2.99
N GLY A 74 14.39 -0.06 -2.06
CA GLY A 74 15.18 0.05 -0.85
C GLY A 74 14.96 -1.06 0.19
N LYS A 75 15.85 -1.11 1.19
CA LYS A 75 15.74 -1.93 2.40
C LYS A 75 14.68 -1.38 3.37
N ASN A 76 13.45 -1.34 2.88
CA ASN A 76 12.30 -0.85 3.61
C ASN A 76 11.40 -2.01 3.98
N ARG A 77 10.81 -1.95 5.17
CA ARG A 77 9.73 -2.85 5.55
C ARG A 77 8.48 -2.46 4.78
N LYS A 78 7.90 -3.41 4.05
CA LYS A 78 6.81 -3.18 3.10
C LYS A 78 5.69 -4.15 3.39
N PHE A 79 4.44 -3.70 3.26
CA PHE A 79 3.26 -4.54 3.45
C PHE A 79 2.21 -4.29 2.38
N VAL A 80 1.56 -5.35 1.93
CA VAL A 80 0.20 -5.27 1.38
C VAL A 80 -0.78 -5.40 2.54
N VAL A 81 -1.76 -4.50 2.58
CA VAL A 81 -2.87 -4.56 3.52
C VAL A 81 -4.16 -4.74 2.73
N ALA A 82 -4.81 -5.88 2.98
CA ALA A 82 -6.08 -6.23 2.38
C ALA A 82 -6.85 -7.13 3.34
N ASN A 83 -8.17 -7.05 3.32
CA ASN A 83 -9.03 -7.90 4.16
C ASN A 83 -8.64 -7.87 5.66
N GLN A 84 -8.29 -6.68 6.16
CA GLN A 84 -7.86 -6.45 7.55
C GLN A 84 -6.60 -7.24 7.95
N ARG A 85 -5.81 -7.72 6.97
CA ARG A 85 -4.58 -8.48 7.18
C ARG A 85 -3.39 -7.78 6.55
N TYR A 86 -2.23 -8.00 7.15
CA TYR A 86 -0.94 -7.50 6.69
C TYR A 86 -0.16 -8.65 6.06
N PHE A 87 0.32 -8.44 4.85
CA PHE A 87 1.15 -9.39 4.10
C PHE A 87 2.51 -8.74 3.87
N PRO A 88 3.60 -9.29 4.42
CA PRO A 88 4.93 -8.73 4.19
C PRO A 88 5.29 -8.82 2.70
N LEU A 89 5.95 -7.78 2.20
CA LEU A 89 6.41 -7.67 0.83
C LEU A 89 7.92 -7.71 0.74
N GLY A 90 8.42 -8.64 -0.09
CA GLY A 90 9.85 -8.77 -0.35
C GLY A 90 10.63 -9.38 0.82
N LYS A 91 11.95 -9.33 0.72
CA LYS A 91 12.88 -9.91 1.72
C LYS A 91 13.82 -8.88 2.35
N ALA A 92 13.54 -7.59 2.15
CA ALA A 92 14.43 -6.48 2.51
C ALA A 92 14.77 -6.39 4.02
N CYS A 93 13.88 -6.87 4.89
CA CYS A 93 14.06 -6.86 6.34
C CYS A 93 13.92 -8.29 6.89
N PRO A 94 15.03 -9.03 7.04
CA PRO A 94 15.03 -10.25 7.84
C PRO A 94 14.83 -9.85 9.31
N ASP A 95 13.89 -10.51 9.97
CA ASP A 95 13.63 -10.47 11.41
C ASP A 95 12.92 -9.24 11.99
N SER A 96 11.61 -9.41 12.18
CA SER A 96 10.96 -9.08 13.45
C SER A 96 9.97 -10.20 13.79
N ILE A 97 10.50 -11.44 13.83
CA ILE A 97 9.83 -12.55 14.52
C ILE A 97 10.40 -12.54 15.93
N HIS A 98 9.62 -12.01 16.87
CA HIS A 98 9.69 -12.42 18.27
C HIS A 98 8.46 -13.28 18.56
#